data_AF-B1HWF5-F1
#
_entry.id   AF-B1HWF5-F1
#
_cell.length_a   1.000
_cell.length_b   1.000
_cell.length_c   1.000
_cell.angle_alpha   90.00
_cell.angle_beta   90.00
_cell.angle_gamma   90.00
#
_symmetry.space_group_name_H-M   'P 1'
#
loop_
_entity.id
_entity.type
_entity.pdbx_description
1 polymer ?
#
loop_
_entity_poly.entity_id
_entity_poly.type
_entity_poly.pdbx_seq_one_letter_code
_entity_poly.pdbx_strand_id
1 'polypeptide(L)'
;MNQTEFAQHLGLSQSTLAMIEVGKRTFSDKHIKIICSTFNINEDWLRNGKGEMFNSSLYEKELIEIFDSLTPETQEYLLVIAKELLNTQQKLLNSKYIDDNQ
;
A
#
# COMPACT_ATOMS: atom_id res chain seq x y z
N MET A 1 5.05 10.66 1.95
CA MET A 1 5.52 10.69 0.56
C MET A 1 5.29 12.08 -0.01
N ASN A 2 6.34 12.75 -0.47
CA ASN A 2 6.24 14.00 -1.22
C ASN A 2 6.29 13.76 -2.75
N GLN A 3 6.09 14.80 -3.57
CA GLN A 3 6.04 14.70 -5.04
C GLN A 3 7.36 14.17 -5.65
N THR A 4 8.50 14.55 -5.07
CA THR A 4 9.82 14.12 -5.54
C THR A 4 10.02 12.63 -5.29
N GLU A 5 9.68 12.15 -4.10
CA GLU A 5 9.71 10.72 -3.75
C GLU A 5 8.77 9.90 -4.66
N PHE A 6 7.56 10.40 -4.91
CA PHE A 6 6.63 9.72 -5.82
C PHE A 6 7.18 9.65 -7.26
N ALA A 7 7.75 10.75 -7.78
CA ALA A 7 8.36 10.76 -9.10
C ALA A 7 9.50 9.73 -9.20
N GLN A 8 10.34 9.61 -8.16
CA GLN A 8 11.42 8.63 -8.10
C GLN A 8 10.90 7.19 -8.14
N HIS A 9 9.83 6.87 -7.40
CA HIS A 9 9.19 5.54 -7.48
C HIS A 9 8.72 5.18 -8.90
N LEU A 10 8.34 6.17 -9.69
CA LEU A 10 7.89 5.98 -11.08
C LEU A 10 9.02 6.02 -12.11
N GLY A 11 10.27 6.27 -11.69
CA GLY A 11 11.39 6.50 -12.59
C GLY A 11 11.26 7.80 -13.39
N LEU A 12 10.58 8.79 -12.83
CA LEU A 12 10.31 10.10 -13.44
C LEU A 12 11.10 11.22 -12.75
N SER A 13 11.37 12.29 -13.50
CA SER A 13 11.76 13.55 -12.88
C SER A 13 10.55 14.23 -12.24
N GLN A 14 10.77 14.99 -11.17
CA GLN A 14 9.73 15.82 -10.55
C GLN A 14 9.06 16.75 -11.57
N SER A 15 9.84 17.34 -12.49
CA SER A 15 9.32 18.19 -13.57
C SER A 15 8.39 17.45 -14.54
N THR A 16 8.67 16.17 -14.82
CA THR A 16 7.80 15.36 -15.67
C THR A 16 6.48 15.06 -14.97
N LEU A 17 6.54 14.72 -13.68
CA LEU A 17 5.35 14.51 -12.86
C LEU A 17 4.50 15.79 -12.76
N ALA A 18 5.10 16.95 -12.52
CA ALA A 18 4.38 18.23 -12.50
C ALA A 18 3.67 18.53 -13.82
N MET A 19 4.27 18.18 -14.97
CA MET A 19 3.60 18.32 -16.27
C MET A 19 2.43 17.36 -16.45
N ILE A 20 2.47 16.18 -15.82
CA ILE A 20 1.35 15.24 -15.82
C ILE A 20 0.18 15.77 -14.98
N GLU A 21 0.47 16.32 -13.79
CA GLU A 21 -0.56 16.87 -12.89
C GLU A 21 -1.35 18.03 -13.50
N VAL A 22 -0.69 18.87 -14.31
CA VAL A 22 -1.36 19.97 -15.04
C VAL A 22 -1.95 19.53 -16.39
N GLY A 23 -1.95 18.23 -16.69
CA GLY A 23 -2.54 17.66 -17.91
C GLY A 23 -1.75 17.91 -19.20
N LYS A 24 -0.51 18.44 -19.11
CA LYS A 24 0.37 18.64 -20.28
C LYS A 24 1.00 17.33 -20.77
N ARG A 25 1.04 16.31 -19.92
CA ARG A 25 1.46 14.94 -20.25
C ARG A 25 0.52 13.94 -19.60
N THR A 26 0.54 12.70 -20.07
CA THR A 26 -0.19 11.59 -19.47
C THR A 26 0.78 10.53 -18.96
N PHE A 27 0.33 9.71 -18.01
CA PHE A 27 1.06 8.51 -17.67
C PHE A 27 1.12 7.54 -18.86
N SER A 28 2.26 6.87 -19.02
CA SER A 28 2.37 5.72 -19.92
C SER A 28 1.82 4.48 -19.22
N ASP A 29 1.50 3.44 -19.97
CA ASP A 29 1.09 2.15 -19.39
C ASP A 29 2.14 1.58 -18.42
N LYS A 30 3.43 1.83 -18.69
CA LYS A 30 4.51 1.44 -17.77
C LYS A 30 4.38 2.16 -16.43
N HIS A 31 4.14 3.47 -16.44
CA HIS A 31 3.98 4.25 -15.20
C HIS A 31 2.73 3.79 -14.43
N ILE A 32 1.61 3.57 -15.13
CA ILE A 32 0.37 3.08 -14.52
C ILE A 32 0.60 1.73 -13.82
N LYS A 33 1.27 0.77 -14.47
CA LYS A 33 1.60 -0.52 -13.85
C LYS A 33 2.49 -0.38 -12.62
N ILE A 34 3.49 0.50 -12.66
CA ILE A 34 4.33 0.78 -11.50
C ILE A 34 3.50 1.34 -10.35
N ILE A 35 2.62 2.32 -10.62
CA ILE A 35 1.71 2.90 -9.62
C ILE A 35 0.84 1.80 -9.00
N CYS A 36 0.16 1.00 -9.82
CA CYS A 36 -0.70 -0.08 -9.36
C CYS A 36 0.04 -1.08 -8.47
N SER A 37 1.23 -1.53 -8.88
CA SER A 37 2.03 -2.48 -8.09
C SER A 37 2.62 -1.90 -6.80
N THR A 38 3.05 -0.63 -6.82
CA THR A 38 3.74 0.00 -5.69
C THR A 38 2.78 0.42 -4.59
N PHE A 39 1.60 0.90 -4.99
CA PHE A 39 0.60 1.47 -4.08
C PHE A 39 -0.63 0.57 -3.90
N ASN A 40 -0.58 -0.65 -4.43
CA ASN A 40 -1.69 -1.60 -4.43
C ASN A 40 -3.01 -1.00 -4.97
N ILE A 41 -2.91 -0.20 -6.03
CA ILE A 41 -4.03 0.50 -6.65
C ILE A 41 -4.66 -0.37 -7.75
N ASN A 42 -5.99 -0.37 -7.83
CA ASN A 42 -6.73 -1.02 -8.90
C ASN A 42 -6.56 -0.24 -10.23
N GLU A 43 -6.15 -0.93 -11.30
CA GLU A 43 -5.87 -0.29 -12.58
C GLU A 43 -7.14 0.25 -13.28
N ASP A 44 -8.29 -0.43 -13.15
CA ASP A 44 -9.56 0.04 -13.72
C ASP A 44 -10.06 1.29 -13.01
N TRP A 45 -9.85 1.36 -11.69
CA TRP A 45 -10.10 2.58 -10.93
C TRP A 45 -9.18 3.72 -11.39
N LEU A 46 -7.88 3.47 -11.50
CA LEU A 46 -6.90 4.50 -11.87
C LEU A 46 -7.13 5.06 -13.29
N ARG A 47 -7.58 4.22 -14.22
CA ARG A 47 -7.81 4.62 -15.62
C ARG A 47 -9.21 5.19 -15.86
N ASN A 48 -10.22 4.61 -15.23
CA ASN A 48 -11.62 4.81 -15.60
C ASN A 48 -12.51 5.29 -14.44
N GLY A 49 -11.97 5.35 -13.22
CA GLY A 49 -12.72 5.72 -12.01
C GLY A 49 -13.75 4.67 -11.59
N LYS A 50 -13.58 3.41 -12.00
CA LYS A 50 -14.53 2.31 -11.72
C LYS A 50 -13.98 1.36 -10.66
N GLY A 51 -14.86 0.89 -9.78
CA GLY A 51 -14.50 -0.03 -8.70
C GLY A 51 -13.82 0.67 -7.52
N GLU A 52 -13.18 -0.11 -6.66
CA GLU A 52 -12.46 0.39 -5.49
C GLU A 52 -11.07 0.88 -5.87
N MET A 53 -10.60 1.94 -5.19
CA MET A 53 -9.29 2.56 -5.45
C MET A 53 -8.13 1.60 -5.21
N PHE A 54 -8.23 0.79 -4.16
CA PHE A 54 -7.20 -0.17 -3.77
C PHE A 54 -7.65 -1.59 -4.13
N ASN A 55 -6.70 -2.43 -4.52
CA ASN A 55 -6.99 -3.86 -4.56
C ASN A 55 -7.15 -4.35 -3.12
N SER A 56 -8.07 -5.28 -2.88
CA SER A 56 -8.11 -6.02 -1.61
C SER A 56 -6.75 -6.68 -1.37
N SER A 57 -6.32 -6.73 -0.12
CA SER A 57 -5.05 -7.40 0.19
C SER A 57 -5.12 -8.86 -0.26
N LEU A 58 -4.02 -9.38 -0.81
CA LEU A 58 -3.91 -10.80 -1.20
C LEU A 58 -4.30 -11.75 -0.05
N TYR A 59 -4.06 -11.31 1.19
CA TYR A 59 -4.32 -12.07 2.40
C TYR A 59 -5.63 -11.69 3.10
N GLU A 60 -6.31 -10.61 2.71
CA GLU A 60 -7.53 -10.17 3.38
C GLU A 60 -8.65 -11.19 3.22
N LYS A 61 -8.82 -11.69 2.00
CA LYS A 61 -9.82 -12.73 1.73
C LYS A 61 -9.52 -14.02 2.52
N GLU A 62 -8.28 -14.49 2.47
CA GLU A 62 -7.84 -15.68 3.20
C GLU A 62 -8.01 -15.51 4.71
N LEU A 63 -7.65 -14.35 5.25
CA LEU A 63 -7.80 -14.03 6.67
C LEU A 63 -9.27 -14.05 7.11
N ILE A 64 -10.17 -13.46 6.31
CA ILE A 64 -11.61 -13.47 6.59
C ILE A 64 -12.15 -14.90 6.57
N GLU A 65 -11.79 -15.68 5.55
CA GLU A 65 -12.22 -17.09 5.44
C GLU A 65 -11.74 -17.93 6.64
N ILE A 66 -10.48 -17.76 7.07
CA ILE A 66 -9.96 -18.39 8.27
C ILE A 66 -10.74 -17.92 9.49
N PHE A 67 -10.90 -16.61 9.67
CA PHE A 67 -11.57 -16.01 10.83
C PHE A 67 -13.01 -16.52 10.98
N ASP A 68 -13.77 -16.59 9.89
CA ASP A 68 -15.16 -17.07 9.89
C ASP A 68 -15.27 -18.57 10.21
N SER A 69 -14.21 -19.35 9.97
CA SER A 69 -14.17 -20.78 10.28
C SER A 69 -13.79 -21.11 11.73
N LEU A 70 -13.32 -20.12 12.50
CA LEU A 70 -12.88 -20.28 13.88
C LEU A 70 -14.05 -20.19 14.88
N THR A 71 -13.90 -20.82 16.05
CA THR A 71 -14.84 -20.61 17.16
C THR A 71 -14.61 -19.24 17.80
N PRO A 72 -15.60 -18.67 18.51
CA PRO A 72 -15.46 -17.36 19.15
C PRO A 72 -14.22 -17.23 20.06
N GLU A 73 -13.89 -18.28 20.81
CA GLU A 73 -12.72 -18.29 21.70
C GLU A 73 -11.40 -18.20 20.90
N THR A 74 -11.33 -18.91 19.78
CA THR A 74 -10.15 -18.88 18.89
C THR A 74 -10.08 -17.63 18.03
N GLN A 75 -11.21 -17.01 17.68
CA GLN A 75 -11.24 -15.68 17.06
C GLN A 75 -10.66 -14.62 18.00
N GLU A 76 -11.07 -14.62 19.27
CA GLU A 76 -10.52 -13.71 20.28
C GLU A 76 -9.01 -13.90 20.43
N TYR A 77 -8.56 -15.15 20.49
CA TYR A 77 -7.13 -15.45 20.56
C TYR A 77 -6.36 -14.98 19.31
N LEU A 78 -6.90 -15.19 18.11
CA LEU A 78 -6.31 -14.69 16.87
C LEU A 78 -6.17 -13.16 16.89
N LEU A 79 -7.18 -12.45 17.40
CA LEU A 79 -7.13 -10.99 17.55
C LEU A 79 -6.06 -10.54 18.56
N VAL A 80 -5.84 -11.28 19.64
CA VAL A 80 -4.74 -11.02 20.58
C VAL A 80 -3.40 -11.16 19.89
N ILE A 81 -3.18 -12.25 19.14
CA ILE A 81 -1.93 -12.46 18.40
C ILE A 81 -1.69 -11.33 17.39
N ALA A 82 -2.73 -10.96 16.62
CA ALA A 82 -2.62 -9.88 15.64
C ALA A 82 -2.21 -8.54 16.29
N LYS A 83 -2.76 -8.22 17.47
CA LYS A 83 -2.39 -7.03 18.25
C LYS A 83 -0.94 -7.09 18.74
N GLU A 84 -0.50 -8.23 19.25
CA GLU A 84 0.88 -8.40 19.70
C GLU A 84 1.89 -8.30 18.55
N LEU A 85 1.52 -8.82 17.37
CA LEU A 85 2.32 -8.67 16.16
C LEU A 85 2.45 -7.18 15.76
N LEU A 86 1.36 -6.42 15.83
CA LEU A 86 1.38 -4.98 15.54
C LEU A 86 2.26 -4.21 16.54
N ASN A 87 2.15 -4.52 17.83
CA ASN A 87 3.01 -3.96 18.87
C ASN A 87 4.50 -4.25 18.61
N THR A 88 4.79 -5.47 18.15
CA THR A 88 6.16 -5.90 17.81
C THR A 88 6.69 -5.13 16.61
N GLN A 89 5.88 -4.96 15.56
CA GLN A 89 6.24 -4.15 14.39
C GLN A 89 6.57 -2.71 14.78
N GLN A 90 5.74 -2.08 15.63
CA GLN A 90 5.97 -0.70 16.08
C GLN A 90 7.30 -0.57 16.84
N LYS A 91 7.61 -1.50 17.74
CA LYS A 91 8.89 -1.51 18.48
C LYS A 91 10.08 -1.64 17.53
N LEU A 92 10.00 -2.53 16.53
CA LEU A 92 11.07 -2.74 15.56
C LEU A 92 11.28 -1.51 14.66
N LEU A 93 10.21 -0.87 14.19
CA LEU A 93 10.30 0.35 13.39
C LEU A 93 10.91 1.51 14.20
N ASN A 94 10.51 1.66 15.47
CA ASN A 94 11.07 2.68 16.35
C ASN A 94 12.55 2.43 16.66
N SER A 95 12.97 1.16 16.82
CA SER A 95 14.38 0.80 17.01
C SER A 95 15.23 1.15 15.79
N LYS A 96 14.78 0.79 14.58
CA LYS A 96 15.51 1.09 13.33
C LYS A 96 15.64 2.60 13.07
N TYR A 97 14.62 3.39 13.43
CA TYR A 97 14.66 4.84 13.29
C TYR A 97 15.73 5.49 14.17
N ILE A 98 16.05 4.88 15.32
CA ILE A 98 17.12 5.35 16.21
C ILE A 98 18.49 4.98 15.64
N ASP A 99 18.63 3.77 15.08
CA ASP A 99 19.89 3.28 14.52
C ASP A 99 20.30 4.01 13.21
N ASP A 100 19.34 4.45 12.39
CA ASP A 100 19.60 5.15 11.12
C ASP A 100 19.88 6.67 11.29
N ASN A 101 19.66 7.25 12.47
CA ASN A 101 19.84 8.69 12.76
C ASN A 101 21.04 8.98 13.69
N GLN A 102 21.97 8.03 13.84
CA GLN A 102 23.20 8.16 14.61
C GLN A 102 24.44 8.00 13.71
#